data_AF-A0A2D7GAN2-F1
#
_entry.id   AF-A0A2D7GAN2-F1
#
_cell.length_a   1.000
_cell.length_b   1.000
_cell.length_c   1.000
_cell.angle_alpha   90.00
_cell.angle_beta   90.00
_cell.angle_gamma   90.00
#
_symmetry.space_group_name_H-M   'P 1'
#
loop_
_entity.id
_entity.type
_entity.pdbx_description
1 polymer ?
#
loop_
_entity_poly.entity_id
_entity_poly.type
_entity_poly.pdbx_seq_one_letter_code
_entity_poly.pdbx_strand_id
1 'polypeptide(L)' 'MKPGDMVKAKRSNTYGTFIGMRTFPNATGGDDYTCAEVMWFNKNAPNGDRISTIQADLLEVVK' A
#
# COMPACT_ATOMS: atom_id res chain seq x y z
N MET A 1 5.60 2.59 9.79
CA MET A 1 6.04 1.68 8.72
C MET A 1 7.21 2.36 8.02
N LYS A 2 8.28 1.63 7.70
CA LYS A 2 9.44 2.09 6.91
C LYS A 2 9.67 1.13 5.74
N PRO A 3 10.25 1.58 4.61
CA PRO A 3 10.55 0.71 3.49
C PRO A 3 11.28 -0.57 3.92
N GLY A 4 10.83 -1.72 3.41
CA GLY A 4 11.31 -3.04 3.79
C GLY A 4 10.52 -3.72 4.91
N ASP A 5 9.69 -2.98 5.66
CA ASP A 5 8.80 -3.59 6.67
C ASP A 5 7.84 -4.58 5.99
N MET A 6 7.66 -5.74 6.62
CA MET A 6 6.60 -6.66 6.23
C MET A 6 5.26 -6.12 6.71
N VAL A 7 4.28 -6.08 5.82
CA VAL A 7 2.93 -5.61 6.10
C VAL A 7 1.90 -6.67 5.74
N LYS A 8 0.77 -6.60 6.43
CA LYS A 8 -0.42 -7.40 6.17
C LYS A 8 -1.60 -6.47 5.92
N ALA A 9 -2.46 -6.83 4.97
CA ALA A 9 -3.71 -6.10 4.77
C ALA A 9 -4.71 -6.44 5.87
N LYS A 10 -5.33 -5.46 6.53
CA LYS A 10 -6.25 -5.71 7.65
C LYS A 10 -7.47 -6.57 7.28
N ARG A 11 -7.96 -6.42 6.04
CA ARG A 11 -9.17 -7.11 5.54
C ARG A 11 -8.88 -8.41 4.78
N SER A 12 -7.62 -8.83 4.67
CA SER A 12 -7.27 -10.07 3.98
C SER A 12 -6.00 -10.68 4.56
N ASN A 13 -5.84 -12.00 4.56
CA ASN A 13 -4.57 -12.61 4.97
C ASN A 13 -3.47 -12.51 3.88
N THR A 14 -3.33 -11.33 3.27
CA THR A 14 -2.32 -11.05 2.25
C THR A 14 -1.14 -10.32 2.87
N TYR A 15 0.05 -10.79 2.57
CA TYR A 15 1.32 -10.24 3.03
C TYR A 15 2.10 -9.61 1.88
N GLY A 16 2.89 -8.59 2.21
CA GLY A 16 3.78 -7.95 1.27
C GLY A 16 4.87 -7.15 1.97
N THR A 17 5.74 -6.56 1.16
CA THR A 17 6.78 -5.64 1.61
C THR A 17 6.32 -4.21 1.34
N PHE A 18 6.35 -3.37 2.37
CA PHE A 18 6.12 -1.95 2.20
C PHE A 18 7.30 -1.31 1.46
N ILE A 19 7.01 -0.61 0.36
CA ILE A 19 8.01 0.01 -0.52
C ILE A 19 8.18 1.49 -0.19
N GLY A 20 7.08 2.19 0.06
CA GLY A 20 7.11 3.62 0.34
C GLY A 20 5.73 4.26 0.32
N MET A 21 5.69 5.58 0.42
CA MET A 21 4.47 6.36 0.32
C MET A 21 4.43 7.11 -1.01
N ARG A 22 3.24 7.26 -1.59
CA ARG A 22 3.00 8.04 -2.80
C ARG A 22 1.84 9.01 -2.55
N THR A 23 2.07 10.28 -2.82
CA THR A 23 1.07 11.34 -2.71
C THR A 23 0.43 11.60 -4.06
N PHE A 24 -0.89 11.72 -4.08
CA PHE A 24 -1.69 11.98 -5.26
C PHE A 24 -2.39 13.33 -5.12
N PRO A 25 -2.35 14.17 -6.16
CA PRO A 25 -3.05 15.44 -6.15
C PRO A 25 -4.55 15.21 -6.15
N ASN A 26 -5.26 15.98 -5.34
CA ASN A 26 -6.72 15.94 -5.31
C ASN A 26 -7.30 16.82 -6.42
N ALA A 27 -7.88 16.18 -7.44
CA ALA A 27 -8.43 16.89 -8.61
C ALA A 27 -9.69 17.72 -8.32
N THR A 28 -10.31 17.55 -7.14
CA THR A 28 -11.59 18.17 -6.76
C THR A 28 -11.44 19.33 -5.75
N GLY A 29 -10.21 19.82 -5.54
CA GLY A 29 -9.96 21.00 -4.70
C GLY A 29 -9.96 20.75 -3.19
N GLY A 30 -9.81 19.48 -2.78
CA GLY A 30 -9.52 19.11 -1.39
C GLY A 30 -8.03 18.88 -1.15
N ASP A 31 -7.68 18.35 0.03
CA ASP A 31 -6.29 18.00 0.35
C ASP A 31 -5.79 16.82 -0.48
N ASP A 32 -4.50 16.88 -0.85
CA ASP A 32 -3.78 15.77 -1.45
C ASP A 32 -3.77 14.55 -0.51
N TYR A 33 -3.89 13.37 -1.08
CA TYR A 33 -3.96 12.13 -0.30
C TYR A 33 -2.73 11.28 -0.53
N THR A 34 -2.26 10.64 0.54
CA THR A 34 -1.07 9.79 0.50
C THR A 34 -1.43 8.34 0.74
N CYS A 35 -0.97 7.46 -0.15
CA CYS A 35 -1.17 6.02 -0.09
C CYS A 35 0.17 5.30 0.10
N ALA A 36 0.11 4.07 0.59
CA ALA A 36 1.24 3.16 0.67
C ALA A 36 1.40 2.39 -0.66
N GLU A 37 2.65 2.17 -1.07
CA GLU A 37 3.02 1.25 -2.13
C GLU A 37 3.50 -0.06 -1.49
N VAL A 38 2.89 -1.18 -1.89
CA VAL A 38 3.19 -2.50 -1.32
C VAL A 38 3.45 -3.50 -2.45
N MET A 39 4.57 -4.20 -2.36
CA MET A 39 4.83 -5.37 -3.20
C MET A 39 4.24 -6.61 -2.53
N TRP A 40 3.18 -7.16 -3.10
CA TRP A 40 2.49 -8.31 -2.52
C TRP A 40 3.16 -9.62 -2.93
N PHE A 41 3.23 -10.59 -2.00
CA PHE A 41 3.89 -11.86 -2.27
C PHE A 41 3.03 -12.83 -3.09
N ASN A 42 1.72 -12.83 -2.82
CA ASN A 42 0.79 -13.85 -3.33
C ASN A 42 -0.34 -13.26 -4.18
N LYS A 43 -0.25 -11.98 -4.57
CA LYS A 43 -1.22 -11.35 -5.49
C LYS A 43 -0.53 -10.34 -6.39
N ASN A 44 -1.07 -10.17 -7.58
CA ASN A 44 -0.76 -9.01 -8.42
C ASN A 44 -1.76 -7.89 -8.10
N ALA A 45 -1.35 -6.66 -8.38
CA ALA A 45 -2.22 -5.51 -8.48
C ALA A 45 -3.27 -5.73 -9.59
N PRO A 46 -4.40 -5.01 -9.55
CA PRO A 46 -5.44 -5.12 -10.59
C PRO A 46 -4.95 -4.83 -12.01
N ASN A 47 -3.88 -4.04 -12.16
CA ASN A 47 -3.24 -3.71 -13.43
C ASN A 47 -2.18 -4.75 -13.88
N GLY A 48 -2.00 -5.84 -13.13
CA GLY A 48 -1.02 -6.90 -13.42
C GLY A 48 0.36 -6.68 -12.79
N ASP A 49 0.63 -5.53 -12.19
CA ASP A 49 1.92 -5.25 -11.55
C ASP A 49 2.08 -5.99 -10.22
N ARG A 50 3.32 -6.18 -9.76
CA ARG A 50 3.58 -6.74 -8.42
C ARG A 50 3.41 -5.75 -7.29
N ILE A 51 3.42 -4.45 -7.61
CA ILE A 51 3.28 -3.36 -6.64
C ILE A 51 1.86 -2.81 -6.76
N SER A 52 1.17 -2.63 -5.63
CA SER A 52 -0.11 -1.94 -5.59
C SER A 52 -0.08 -0.75 -4.66
N THR A 53 -0.77 0.31 -5.07
CA THR A 53 -1.15 1.44 -4.23
C THR A 53 -2.34 1.05 -3.34
N ILE A 54 -2.23 1.29 -2.04
CA ILE A 54 -3.29 1.03 -1.05
C ILE A 54 -3.26 2.09 0.05
N GLN A 55 -4.42 2.43 0.63
CA GLN A 55 -4.44 3.37 1.76
C GLN A 55 -3.69 2.78 2.96
N ALA A 56 -2.85 3.60 3.60
CA ALA A 56 -1.94 3.12 4.64
C ALA A 56 -2.67 2.62 5.90
N ASP A 57 -3.85 3.15 6.19
CA ASP A 57 -4.71 2.75 7.30
C ASP A 57 -5.32 1.34 7.12
N LEU A 58 -5.31 0.80 5.90
CA LEU A 58 -5.72 -0.57 5.59
C LEU A 58 -4.61 -1.60 5.82
N LEU A 59 -3.42 -1.17 6.22
CA LEU A 59 -2.26 -2.02 6.48
C LEU A 59 -1.93 -2.10 7.98
N GLU A 60 -1.36 -3.23 8.37
CA GLU A 60 -0.71 -3.43 9.66
C GLU A 60 0.73 -3.91 9.43
N VAL A 61 1.67 -3.38 10.21
CA VAL A 61 3.07 -3.84 10.20
C VAL A 61 3.15 -5.14 10.99
N VAL A 62 3.72 -6.17 10.37
CA VAL A 62 4.00 -7.43 11.04
C VAL A 62 5.34 -7.29 11.76
N LYS A 63 5.34 -7.46 13.08
CA LYS A 63 6.53 -7.38 13.93
C LYS A 63 7.23 -8.72 14.05
#